data_AF-A0A7J6VZ06-F1
#
_entry.id   AF-A0A7J6VZ06-F1
#
_cell.length_a   1.000
_cell.length_b   1.000
_cell.length_c   1.000
_cell.angle_alpha   90.00
_cell.angle_beta   90.00
_cell.angle_gamma   90.00
#
_symmetry.space_group_name_H-M   'P 1'
#
loop_
_entity.id
_entity.type
_entity.pdbx_description
1 polymer ?
#
loop_
_entity_poly.entity_id
_entity_poly.type
_entity_poly.pdbx_seq_one_letter_code
_entity_poly.pdbx_strand_id
1 'polypeptide(L)'
;MKLKGDGRCYISTIYTENWVNSPGQEEDNSWQAFVLVPKDDWFITKIPLERYLPTWRGNVIDAKMEMNPSRIVGMSLSVNAGGGFTGAKSGPGDFRMELDWIKALRAQL
;
A
#
# COMPACT_ATOMS: atom_id res chain seq x y z
N MET A 1 2.74 -10.76 -0.17
CA MET A 1 2.02 -10.99 1.09
C MET A 1 0.90 -12.00 0.86
N LYS A 2 0.59 -12.84 1.84
CA LYS A 2 -0.55 -13.76 1.79
C LYS A 2 -1.64 -13.28 2.74
N LEU A 3 -2.82 -13.07 2.18
CA LEU A 3 -3.91 -12.39 2.84
C LEU A 3 -5.27 -12.93 2.38
N LYS A 4 -6.29 -12.78 3.21
CA LYS A 4 -7.67 -13.17 2.93
C LYS A 4 -8.58 -11.98 3.25
N GLY A 5 -9.41 -11.60 2.30
CA GLY A 5 -10.22 -10.39 2.35
C GLY A 5 -11.72 -10.68 2.44
N ASP A 6 -12.48 -9.63 2.69
CA ASP A 6 -13.95 -9.65 2.78
C ASP A 6 -14.65 -9.20 1.48
N GLY A 7 -13.88 -9.08 0.38
CA GLY A 7 -14.33 -8.55 -0.90
C GLY A 7 -14.19 -7.03 -1.07
N ARG A 8 -13.60 -6.33 -0.09
CA ARG A 8 -13.17 -4.93 -0.22
C ARG A 8 -11.80 -4.80 -0.92
N CYS A 9 -11.53 -3.60 -1.40
CA CYS A 9 -10.19 -3.18 -1.80
C CYS A 9 -9.45 -2.59 -0.58
N TYR A 10 -8.15 -2.85 -0.48
CA TYR A 10 -7.28 -2.30 0.56
C TYR A 10 -6.17 -1.46 -0.08
N ILE A 11 -5.49 -0.65 0.72
CA ILE A 11 -4.36 0.18 0.31
C ILE A 11 -3.16 -0.24 1.13
N SER A 12 -2.07 -0.62 0.46
CA SER A 12 -0.76 -0.72 1.10
C SER A 12 -0.10 0.64 1.00
N THR A 13 0.36 1.18 2.13
CA THR A 13 1.21 2.36 2.15
C THR A 13 2.61 1.96 2.60
N ILE A 14 3.64 2.49 1.94
CA ILE A 14 5.01 2.44 2.43
C ILE A 14 5.52 3.86 2.66
N TYR A 15 6.37 4.01 3.67
CA TYR A 15 6.99 5.28 4.02
C TYR A 15 8.49 5.17 3.77
N THR A 16 9.04 6.12 3.02
CA THR A 16 10.48 6.18 2.73
C THR A 16 11.11 7.42 3.33
N GLU A 17 12.39 7.37 3.65
CA GLU A 17 13.17 8.57 3.96
C GLU A 17 14.12 8.88 2.79
N ASN A 18 13.88 9.99 2.10
CA ASN A 18 14.62 10.36 0.89
C ASN A 18 15.83 11.28 1.16
N TRP A 19 15.99 11.87 2.35
CA TRP A 19 17.06 12.85 2.63
C TRP A 19 17.88 12.59 3.92
N VAL A 20 19.12 13.12 3.89
CA VAL A 20 20.11 13.13 4.98
C VAL A 20 20.11 14.48 5.74
N ASN A 21 19.49 15.53 5.20
CA ASN A 21 19.82 16.93 5.56
C ASN A 21 18.74 17.76 6.28
N SER A 22 17.58 17.20 6.65
CA SER A 22 16.55 17.96 7.37
C SER A 22 16.02 17.19 8.58
N PRO A 23 16.82 17.02 9.66
CA PRO A 23 16.33 16.44 10.91
C PRO A 23 15.09 17.21 11.39
N GLY A 24 13.96 16.52 11.53
CA GLY A 24 12.73 17.10 12.10
C GLY A 24 11.76 17.74 11.12
N GLN A 25 11.95 17.62 9.79
CA GLN A 25 10.86 17.89 8.85
C GLN A 25 10.14 16.59 8.47
N GLU A 26 8.86 16.51 8.87
CA GLU A 26 7.92 15.50 8.37
C GLU A 26 7.61 15.79 6.91
N GLU A 27 8.41 15.25 5.99
CA GLU A 27 7.94 15.02 4.64
C GLU A 27 7.09 13.74 4.65
N ASP A 28 5.81 13.82 4.26
CA ASP A 28 4.99 12.64 3.99
C ASP A 28 5.49 11.99 2.68
N ASN A 29 6.64 11.32 2.75
CA ASN A 29 7.17 10.44 1.71
C ASN A 29 6.40 9.11 1.73
N SER A 30 5.08 9.22 1.57
CA SER A 30 4.15 8.11 1.58
C SER A 30 3.86 7.69 0.15
N TRP A 31 3.89 6.38 -0.09
CA TRP A 31 3.60 5.79 -1.38
C TRP A 31 2.51 4.76 -1.22
N GLN A 32 1.49 4.78 -2.08
CA GLN A 32 0.32 3.93 -1.97
C GLN A 32 0.14 3.02 -3.18
N ALA A 33 -0.29 1.79 -2.93
CA ALA A 33 -0.68 0.83 -3.95
C ALA A 33 -1.98 0.10 -3.53
N PHE A 34 -2.81 -0.20 -4.51
CA PHE A 34 -4.02 -1.01 -4.27
C PHE A 34 -3.69 -2.47 -4.01
N VAL A 35 -4.41 -3.06 -3.07
CA VAL A 35 -4.36 -4.47 -2.71
C VAL A 35 -5.71 -5.10 -3.00
N LEU A 36 -5.75 -5.91 -4.06
CA LEU A 36 -6.94 -6.61 -4.49
C LEU A 36 -6.92 -8.03 -3.94
N VAL A 37 -7.99 -8.40 -3.23
CA VAL A 37 -8.08 -9.66 -2.51
C VAL A 37 -9.43 -10.31 -2.80
N PRO A 38 -9.46 -11.57 -3.25
CA PRO A 38 -10.71 -12.31 -3.36
C PRO A 38 -11.41 -12.42 -1.99
N LYS A 39 -12.74 -12.44 -2.02
CA LYS A 39 -13.54 -12.66 -0.83
C LYS A 39 -13.34 -14.10 -0.34
N ASP A 40 -13.10 -14.26 0.95
CA ASP A 40 -13.07 -15.53 1.68
C ASP A 40 -12.00 -16.56 1.27
N ASP A 41 -11.08 -16.22 0.36
CA ASP A 41 -9.97 -17.08 -0.05
C ASP A 41 -8.60 -16.50 0.29
N TRP A 42 -7.67 -17.37 0.67
CA TRP A 42 -6.26 -17.00 0.83
C TRP A 42 -5.63 -16.72 -0.53
N PHE A 43 -5.09 -15.51 -0.67
CA PHE A 43 -4.49 -15.05 -1.91
C PHE A 43 -3.08 -14.50 -1.67
N ILE A 44 -2.15 -14.81 -2.57
CA ILE A 44 -0.80 -14.27 -2.56
C ILE A 44 -0.75 -13.10 -3.54
N THR A 45 -0.68 -11.89 -3.00
CA THR A 45 -0.45 -10.68 -3.79
C THR A 45 1.03 -10.28 -3.76
N LYS A 46 1.53 -9.84 -4.92
CA LYS A 46 2.86 -9.28 -5.12
C LYS A 46 2.69 -7.87 -5.66
N ILE A 47 3.31 -6.90 -4.99
CA ILE A 47 3.26 -5.49 -5.39
C ILE A 47 4.69 -5.07 -5.70
N PRO A 48 5.04 -4.92 -7.00
CA PRO A 48 6.31 -4.32 -7.39
C PRO A 48 6.40 -2.88 -6.86
N LEU A 49 7.60 -2.42 -6.52
CA LEU A 49 7.80 -1.07 -5.98
C LEU A 49 7.34 0.01 -6.98
N GLU A 50 7.41 -0.28 -8.28
CA GLU A 50 6.98 0.60 -9.36
C GLU A 50 5.45 0.82 -9.41
N ARG A 51 4.67 0.03 -8.68
CA ARG A 51 3.20 0.21 -8.58
C ARG A 51 2.78 1.15 -7.46
N TYR A 52 3.70 1.56 -6.60
CA TYR A 52 3.41 2.51 -5.54
C TYR A 52 3.48 3.93 -6.08
N LEU A 53 2.38 4.68 -5.92
CA LEU A 53 2.26 6.07 -6.37
C LEU A 53 2.54 7.02 -5.20
N PRO A 54 3.25 8.14 -5.41
CA PRO A 54 3.49 9.13 -4.37
C PRO A 54 2.17 9.78 -3.94
N THR A 55 1.93 9.88 -2.64
CA THR A 55 0.70 10.45 -2.11
C THR A 55 0.96 11.50 -1.02
N TRP A 56 0.14 12.56 -1.02
CA TRP A 56 0.06 13.54 0.07
C TRP A 56 -1.39 13.63 0.54
N ARG A 57 -1.63 13.36 1.82
CA ARG A 57 -2.98 13.38 2.44
C ARG A 57 -4.03 12.62 1.62
N GLY A 58 -3.66 11.43 1.11
CA GLY A 58 -4.55 10.56 0.32
C GLY A 58 -4.75 10.97 -1.14
N ASN A 59 -4.05 12.00 -1.63
CA ASN A 59 -4.10 12.40 -3.03
C ASN A 59 -2.80 11.99 -3.73
N VAL A 60 -2.91 11.46 -4.96
CA VAL A 60 -1.75 11.19 -5.81
C VAL A 60 -1.10 12.52 -6.19
N ILE A 61 0.21 12.62 -5.98
CA ILE A 61 0.98 13.79 -6.35
C ILE A 61 1.38 13.64 -7.81
N ASP A 62 0.98 14.58 -8.67
CA ASP A 62 1.45 14.67 -10.04
C ASP A 62 2.79 15.45 -10.11
N ALA A 63 3.78 14.92 -9.40
CA ALA A 63 5.13 15.44 -9.40
C ALA A 63 6.11 14.28 -9.52
N LYS A 64 7.21 14.51 -10.24
CA LYS A 64 8.27 13.50 -10.37
C LYS A 64 9.02 13.37 -9.04
N MET A 65 8.58 12.43 -8.21
CA MET A 65 9.24 12.02 -6.98
C MET A 65 9.88 10.66 -7.20
N GLU A 66 11.07 10.46 -6.62
CA GLU A 66 11.75 9.17 -6.62
C GLU A 66 11.59 8.51 -5.25
N MET A 67 11.18 7.25 -5.24
CA MET A 67 11.16 6.44 -4.03
C MET A 67 12.58 6.03 -3.69
N ASN A 68 12.99 6.13 -2.42
CA ASN A 68 14.24 5.51 -1.94
C ASN A 68 13.96 4.08 -1.43
N PRO A 69 14.15 3.03 -2.27
CA PRO A 69 13.87 1.65 -1.86
C PRO A 69 14.83 1.14 -0.79
N SER A 70 15.98 1.79 -0.60
CA SER A 70 16.98 1.42 0.41
C SER A 70 16.62 1.89 1.82
N ARG A 71 15.60 2.75 1.96
CA ARG A 71 15.20 3.36 3.24
C ARG A 71 13.69 3.39 3.43
N ILE A 72 13.06 2.22 3.28
CA ILE A 72 11.68 2.00 3.70
C ILE A 72 11.67 1.88 5.22
N VAL A 73 11.01 2.82 5.89
CA VAL A 73 11.00 2.93 7.37
C VAL A 73 9.67 2.52 8.00
N GLY A 74 8.64 2.31 7.19
CA GLY A 74 7.33 1.89 7.67
C GLY A 74 6.44 1.34 6.57
N MET A 75 5.43 0.59 7.00
CA MET A 75 4.38 0.05 6.14
C MET A 75 3.05 0.06 6.88
N SER A 76 1.96 0.34 6.16
CA SER A 76 0.60 0.16 6.65
C SER A 76 -0.27 -0.54 5.61
N LEU A 77 -1.40 -1.08 6.08
CA LEU A 77 -2.45 -1.67 5.27
C LEU A 77 -3.79 -1.14 5.78
N SER A 78 -4.53 -0.45 4.91
CA SER A 78 -5.78 0.24 5.27
C SER A 78 -6.92 -0.14 4.34
N VAL A 79 -8.16 0.05 4.78
CA VAL A 79 -9.34 -0.14 3.93
C VAL A 79 -9.40 1.00 2.91
N ASN A 80 -9.66 0.67 1.64
CA ASN A 80 -9.90 1.69 0.63
C ASN A 80 -11.33 2.25 0.73
N ALA A 81 -11.45 3.49 1.18
CA ALA A 81 -12.75 4.16 1.31
C ALA A 81 -13.42 4.48 -0.04
N GLY A 82 -12.64 4.66 -1.11
CA GLY A 82 -13.13 5.05 -2.45
C GLY A 82 -13.83 3.93 -3.23
N GLY A 83 -13.94 2.73 -2.64
CA GLY A 83 -14.33 1.53 -3.38
C GLY A 83 -13.17 0.97 -4.19
N GLY A 84 -13.40 -0.14 -4.89
CA GLY A 84 -12.36 -0.87 -5.60
C GLY A 84 -12.71 -1.11 -7.07
N PHE A 85 -12.33 -2.30 -7.54
CA PHE A 85 -12.80 -2.82 -8.81
C PHE A 85 -14.33 -2.96 -8.84
N THR A 86 -14.91 -3.09 -10.04
CA THR A 86 -16.36 -3.30 -10.23
C THR A 86 -16.84 -4.50 -9.42
N GLY A 87 -17.82 -4.28 -8.55
CA GLY A 87 -18.38 -5.32 -7.67
C GLY A 87 -17.66 -5.50 -6.33
N ALA A 88 -16.61 -4.74 -6.04
CA ALA A 88 -16.00 -4.71 -4.72
C ALA A 88 -16.98 -4.18 -3.66
N LYS A 89 -16.96 -4.77 -2.47
CA LYS A 89 -17.70 -4.26 -1.32
C LYS A 89 -17.18 -2.85 -0.97
N SER A 90 -18.08 -1.93 -0.66
CA SER A 90 -17.76 -0.55 -0.29
C SER A 90 -18.60 -0.08 0.90
N GLY A 91 -18.25 1.08 1.47
CA GLY A 91 -18.98 1.68 2.58
C GLY A 91 -18.63 1.12 3.97
N PRO A 92 -19.27 1.67 5.01
CA PRO A 92 -19.02 1.33 6.41
C PRO A 92 -19.47 -0.10 6.77
N GLY A 93 -19.23 -0.50 8.02
CA GLY A 93 -19.63 -1.79 8.58
C GLY A 93 -18.46 -2.76 8.75
N ASP A 94 -18.78 -3.98 9.18
CA ASP A 94 -17.77 -4.97 9.58
C ASP A 94 -16.76 -5.23 8.47
N PHE A 95 -15.51 -4.89 8.75
CA PHE A 95 -14.36 -5.17 7.91
C PHE A 95 -13.60 -6.37 8.47
N ARG A 96 -13.11 -7.21 7.57
CA ARG A 96 -12.28 -8.35 7.94
C ARG A 96 -11.21 -8.54 6.89
N MET A 97 -9.98 -8.44 7.33
CA MET A 97 -8.80 -8.82 6.56
C MET A 97 -7.91 -9.64 7.48
N GLU A 98 -7.48 -10.79 6.98
CA GLU A 98 -6.52 -11.65 7.66
C GLU A 98 -5.21 -11.61 6.91
N LEU A 99 -4.11 -11.55 7.65
CA LEU A 99 -2.76 -11.53 7.14
C LEU A 99 -2.01 -12.73 7.71
N ASP A 100 -1.49 -13.59 6.82
CA ASP A 100 -0.65 -14.72 7.19
C ASP A 100 0.82 -14.28 7.23
N TRP A 101 1.31 -13.68 6.13
CA TRP A 101 2.68 -13.20 6.07
C TRP A 101 2.89 -12.03 5.10
N ILE A 102 3.94 -11.26 5.37
CA ILE A 102 4.55 -10.30 4.45
C ILE A 102 6.00 -10.76 4.20
N LYS A 103 6.41 -10.71 2.93
CA LYS A 103 7.78 -11.03 2.50
C LYS A 103 8.24 -9.95 1.53
N ALA A 104 9.41 -9.39 1.79
CA ALA A 104 10.15 -8.62 0.80
C ALA A 104 10.94 -9.60 -0.08
N LEU A 105 10.90 -9.40 -1.40
CA LEU A 105 11.58 -10.25 -2.37
C LEU A 105 12.43 -9.36 -3.26
N ARG A 106 13.65 -9.80 -3.56
CA ARG A 106 14.45 -9.22 -4.65
C ARG A 106 13.97 -9.88 -5.94
N ALA A 107 13.45 -9.09 -6.89
CA ALA A 107 13.21 -9.60 -8.23
C ALA A 107 14.58 -9.87 -8.88
N GLN A 108 14.77 -11.06 -9.43
CA GLN A 108 15.85 -11.28 -10.40
C GLN A 108 15.41 -10.60 -11.70
N LEU A 109 16.23 -9.66 -12.18
CA LEU A 109 16.07 -9.05 -13.50
C LEU A 109 16.30 -10.10 -14.60
#